data_AF-A0A2J6W1P4-F1
#
_entry.id   AF-A0A2J6W1P4-F1
#
_cell.length_a   1.000
_cell.length_b   1.000
_cell.length_c   1.000
_cell.angle_alpha   90.00
_cell.angle_beta   90.00
_cell.angle_gamma   90.00
#
_symmetry.space_group_name_H-M   'P 1'
#
loop_
_entity.id
_entity.type
_entity.pdbx_description
1 polymer ?
#
loop_
_entity_poly.entity_id
_entity_poly.type
_entity_poly.pdbx_seq_one_letter_code
_entity_poly.pdbx_strand_id
1 'polypeptide(L)'
;RSGYMPEKLKEVSETYAIPYWSLIVFAIIGAILTFLTAPVHAIYSLLEDAVVSGYLAFATLPVAMLSARRKGLTPNNYRLPVGWLWSGLAFISASLIAFWSGWPSVPYAIAIGIVASIVFGFIFKVKGDFKKSIWYVVYLIFILIMTYIGSDGALNIIGFIPSTIIVAVVSVFIFLPWGLLSS
;
A
#
# COMPACT_ATOMS: atom_id res chain seq x y z
N ARG A 1 20.61 9.60 13.97
CA ARG A 1 21.61 9.74 12.87
C ARG A 1 22.69 8.70 13.12
N SER A 2 22.78 7.65 12.31
CA SER A 2 23.45 6.37 12.64
C SER A 2 24.94 6.26 12.26
N GLY A 3 25.62 7.35 11.89
CA GLY A 3 27.08 7.34 11.64
C GLY A 3 27.56 6.63 10.35
N TYR A 4 26.80 5.68 9.80
CA TYR A 4 27.22 4.85 8.66
C TYR A 4 27.19 5.52 7.26
N MET A 5 26.65 6.73 7.13
CA MET A 5 26.45 7.37 5.82
C MET A 5 27.48 8.49 5.56
N PRO A 6 28.16 8.52 4.39
CA PRO A 6 29.11 9.56 4.01
C PRO A 6 28.53 10.98 4.12
N GLU A 7 29.35 11.97 4.52
CA GLU A 7 28.88 13.35 4.77
C GLU A 7 28.30 14.01 3.52
N LYS A 8 28.87 13.76 2.33
CA LYS A 8 28.34 14.28 1.05
C LYS A 8 26.94 13.76 0.71
N LEU A 9 26.54 12.58 1.20
CA LEU A 9 25.19 12.06 1.03
C LEU A 9 24.20 12.59 2.08
N LYS A 10 24.67 13.39 3.03
CA LYS A 10 23.83 14.08 4.02
C LYS A 10 23.70 15.57 3.71
N GLU A 11 24.47 16.08 2.74
CA GLU A 11 24.37 17.47 2.29
C GLU A 11 23.01 17.69 1.61
N VAL A 12 22.21 18.53 2.25
CA VAL A 12 20.93 19.00 1.73
C VAL A 12 21.19 20.38 1.15
N SER A 13 20.78 20.63 -0.10
CA SER A 13 20.96 21.95 -0.71
C SER A 13 20.17 22.99 0.07
N GLU A 14 20.78 24.10 0.47
CA GLU A 14 20.12 25.14 1.26
C GLU A 14 18.93 25.80 0.53
N THR A 15 18.98 25.88 -0.81
CA THR A 15 17.95 26.53 -1.62
C THR A 15 16.68 25.70 -1.81
N TYR A 16 16.82 24.38 -1.97
CA TYR A 16 15.68 23.50 -2.31
C TYR A 16 15.37 22.46 -1.23
N ALA A 17 16.14 22.41 -0.14
CA ALA A 17 16.01 21.43 0.93
C ALA A 17 16.02 19.96 0.44
N ILE A 18 16.69 19.67 -0.68
CA ILE A 18 16.77 18.34 -1.29
C ILE A 18 18.22 17.81 -1.23
N PRO A 19 18.44 16.53 -0.86
CA PRO A 19 19.76 15.90 -0.86
C PRO A 19 20.16 15.43 -2.26
N TYR A 20 20.75 16.35 -3.05
CA TYR A 20 21.07 16.14 -4.47
C TYR A 20 21.98 14.92 -4.71
N TRP A 21 23.02 14.73 -3.89
CA TRP A 21 23.93 13.59 -4.01
C TRP A 21 23.25 12.26 -3.69
N SER A 22 22.33 12.22 -2.74
CA SER A 22 21.55 11.02 -2.44
C SER A 22 20.66 10.64 -3.62
N LEU A 23 20.04 11.62 -4.28
CA LEU A 23 19.23 11.41 -5.47
C LEU A 23 20.06 10.88 -6.65
N ILE A 24 21.24 11.45 -6.90
CA ILE A 24 22.13 10.97 -7.96
C ILE A 24 22.57 9.53 -7.69
N VAL A 25 23.04 9.25 -6.47
CA VAL A 25 23.50 7.90 -6.12
C VAL A 25 22.33 6.91 -6.20
N PHE A 26 21.14 7.29 -5.73
CA PHE A 26 19.94 6.48 -5.88
C PHE A 26 19.59 6.24 -7.36
N ALA A 27 19.65 7.26 -8.22
CA ALA A 27 19.37 7.14 -9.63
C ALA A 27 20.38 6.24 -10.36
N ILE A 28 21.68 6.37 -10.06
CA ILE A 28 22.74 5.54 -10.66
C ILE A 28 22.60 4.09 -10.21
N ILE A 29 22.44 3.85 -8.91
CA ILE A 29 22.26 2.49 -8.38
C ILE A 29 20.97 1.88 -8.93
N GLY A 30 19.88 2.64 -8.94
CA GLY A 30 18.59 2.23 -9.49
C GLY A 30 18.69 1.89 -10.98
N ALA A 31 19.38 2.71 -11.78
CA ALA A 31 19.61 2.44 -13.19
C ALA A 31 20.48 1.20 -13.40
N ILE A 32 21.60 1.07 -12.68
CA ILE A 32 22.48 -0.10 -12.77
C ILE A 32 21.71 -1.38 -12.41
N LEU A 33 20.98 -1.37 -11.30
CA LEU A 33 20.13 -2.50 -10.91
C LEU A 33 19.13 -2.80 -12.02
N THR A 34 18.38 -1.80 -12.49
CA THR A 34 17.38 -1.99 -13.55
C THR A 34 18.00 -2.59 -14.82
N PHE A 35 19.16 -2.12 -15.28
CA PHE A 35 19.81 -2.65 -16.48
C PHE A 35 20.46 -4.02 -16.27
N LEU A 36 20.98 -4.31 -15.07
CA LEU A 36 21.52 -5.63 -14.74
C LEU A 36 20.41 -6.67 -14.53
N THR A 37 19.25 -6.25 -14.06
CA THR A 37 18.08 -7.11 -13.84
C THR A 37 17.16 -7.19 -15.05
N ALA A 38 17.37 -6.34 -16.06
CA ALA A 38 16.71 -6.35 -17.38
C ALA A 38 16.55 -7.72 -18.03
N PRO A 39 17.52 -8.66 -17.96
CA PRO A 39 17.36 -9.98 -18.56
C PRO A 39 16.51 -10.95 -17.71
N VAL A 40 16.29 -10.64 -16.43
CA VAL A 40 15.68 -11.55 -15.46
C VAL A 40 14.22 -11.14 -15.24
N HIS A 41 13.34 -11.69 -16.09
CA HIS A 41 11.89 -11.51 -16.03
C HIS A 41 11.31 -11.67 -14.59
N ALA A 42 11.92 -12.51 -13.77
CA ALA A 42 11.51 -12.74 -12.38
C ALA A 42 11.70 -11.52 -11.44
N ILE A 43 12.64 -10.61 -11.71
CA ILE A 43 12.87 -9.45 -10.83
C ILE A 43 11.81 -8.37 -11.07
N TYR A 44 11.37 -8.19 -12.31
CA TYR A 44 10.29 -7.25 -12.63
C TYR A 44 8.96 -7.68 -12.03
N SER A 45 8.61 -8.97 -12.15
CA SER A 45 7.38 -9.48 -11.54
C SER A 45 7.41 -9.34 -10.01
N LEU A 46 8.55 -9.61 -9.37
CA LEU A 46 8.70 -9.39 -7.93
C LEU A 46 8.59 -7.91 -7.53
N LEU A 47 9.14 -7.01 -8.33
CA LEU A 47 9.04 -5.57 -8.09
C LEU A 47 7.60 -5.08 -8.22
N GLU A 48 6.91 -5.50 -9.29
CA GLU A 48 5.50 -5.21 -9.51
C GLU A 48 4.65 -5.73 -8.34
N ASP A 49 4.79 -7.00 -7.96
CA ASP A 49 4.05 -7.59 -6.84
C ASP A 49 4.34 -6.88 -5.51
N ALA A 50 5.58 -6.44 -5.28
CA ALA A 50 5.94 -5.66 -4.10
C ALA A 50 5.29 -4.26 -4.11
N VAL A 51 5.20 -3.62 -5.27
CA VAL A 51 4.50 -2.34 -5.44
C VAL A 51 2.99 -2.51 -5.18
N VAL A 52 2.40 -3.59 -5.69
CA VAL A 52 0.99 -3.96 -5.43
C VAL A 52 0.75 -4.21 -3.94
N SER A 53 1.66 -4.91 -3.27
CA SER A 53 1.62 -5.09 -1.82
C SER A 53 1.68 -3.74 -1.08
N GLY A 54 2.44 -2.78 -1.60
CA GLY A 54 2.50 -1.41 -1.09
C GLY A 54 1.15 -0.70 -1.18
N TYR A 55 0.44 -0.82 -2.30
CA TYR A 55 -0.90 -0.24 -2.45
C TYR A 55 -1.92 -0.86 -1.50
N LEU A 56 -1.87 -2.18 -1.29
CA LEU A 56 -2.69 -2.87 -0.29
C LEU A 56 -2.41 -2.31 1.12
N ALA A 57 -1.14 -2.08 1.46
CA ALA A 57 -0.78 -1.45 2.73
C ALA A 57 -1.27 0.02 2.80
N PHE A 58 -1.22 0.78 1.71
CA PHE A 58 -1.74 2.16 1.67
C PHE A 58 -3.23 2.26 1.92
N ALA A 59 -4.02 1.22 1.61
CA ALA A 59 -5.44 1.17 1.97
C ALA A 59 -5.66 1.28 3.50
N THR A 60 -4.67 0.93 4.33
CA THR A 60 -4.76 1.09 5.80
C THR A 60 -4.58 2.54 6.27
N LEU A 61 -3.92 3.41 5.48
CA LEU A 61 -3.61 4.79 5.88
C LEU A 61 -4.86 5.68 6.06
N PRO A 62 -5.86 5.66 5.14
CA PRO A 62 -7.14 6.34 5.36
C PRO A 62 -7.85 5.94 6.67
N VAL A 63 -7.79 4.65 7.02
CA VAL A 63 -8.40 4.12 8.24
C VAL A 63 -7.64 4.61 9.48
N ALA A 64 -6.30 4.58 9.44
CA ALA A 64 -5.44 5.12 10.49
C ALA A 64 -5.66 6.63 10.70
N MET A 65 -5.78 7.40 9.61
CA MET A 65 -6.03 8.85 9.66
C MET A 65 -7.38 9.15 10.36
N LEU A 66 -8.45 8.50 9.94
CA LEU A 66 -9.78 8.75 10.48
C LEU A 66 -9.93 8.22 11.93
N SER A 67 -9.30 7.09 12.27
CA SER A 67 -9.29 6.57 13.65
C SER A 67 -8.48 7.47 14.60
N ALA A 68 -7.32 7.97 14.17
CA ALA A 68 -6.53 8.95 14.93
C ALA A 68 -7.32 10.25 15.17
N ARG A 69 -8.07 10.70 14.15
CA ARG A 69 -8.95 11.87 14.26
C ARG A 69 -10.08 11.64 15.27
N ARG A 70 -10.73 10.47 15.27
CA ARG A 70 -11.76 10.11 16.26
C ARG A 70 -11.22 10.07 17.69
N LYS A 71 -9.98 9.63 17.87
CA LYS A 71 -9.30 9.57 19.18
C LYS A 71 -8.72 10.91 19.64
N GLY A 72 -8.91 11.99 18.86
CA GLY A 72 -8.40 13.33 19.21
C GLY A 72 -6.89 13.49 19.08
N LEU A 73 -6.19 12.52 18.47
CA LEU A 73 -4.72 12.53 18.33
C LEU A 73 -4.24 13.50 17.24
N THR A 74 -5.13 13.97 16.36
CA THR A 74 -4.80 14.91 15.29
C THR A 74 -5.02 16.36 15.76
N PRO A 75 -3.94 17.18 15.85
CA PRO A 75 -4.05 18.60 16.20
C PRO A 75 -4.91 19.35 15.18
N ASN A 76 -5.67 20.35 15.62
CA ASN A 76 -6.63 21.07 14.78
C ASN A 76 -6.00 21.68 13.51
N ASN A 77 -4.76 22.15 13.58
CA ASN A 77 -4.06 22.76 12.45
C ASN A 77 -3.67 21.75 11.34
N TYR A 78 -3.63 20.45 11.64
CA TYR A 78 -3.32 19.40 10.66
C TYR A 78 -4.57 18.67 10.16
N ARG A 79 -5.78 19.15 10.51
CA ARG A 79 -7.02 18.53 10.08
C ARG A 79 -7.37 18.98 8.66
N LEU A 80 -7.33 18.04 7.73
CA LEU A 80 -7.90 18.25 6.40
C LEU A 80 -9.43 18.48 6.52
N PRO A 81 -9.97 19.51 5.82
CA PRO A 81 -11.40 19.67 5.69
C PRO A 81 -11.98 18.46 4.95
N VAL A 82 -13.17 18.01 5.35
CA VAL A 82 -13.87 16.86 4.74
C VAL A 82 -13.00 15.58 4.69
N GLY A 83 -12.27 15.29 5.78
CA GLY A 83 -11.33 14.15 5.82
C GLY A 83 -11.94 12.80 5.43
N TRP A 84 -13.24 12.59 5.65
CA TRP A 84 -13.95 11.39 5.20
C TRP A 84 -13.92 11.21 3.68
N LEU A 85 -14.11 12.30 2.91
CA LEU A 85 -14.12 12.25 1.45
C LEU A 85 -12.73 11.87 0.91
N TRP A 86 -11.68 12.52 1.42
CA TRP A 86 -10.30 12.21 1.04
C TRP A 86 -9.90 10.79 1.40
N SER A 87 -10.29 10.33 2.59
CA SER A 87 -10.07 8.94 3.01
C SER A 87 -10.82 7.95 2.12
N GLY A 88 -12.07 8.25 1.75
CA GLY A 88 -12.85 7.45 0.80
C GLY A 88 -12.15 7.34 -0.54
N LEU A 89 -11.78 8.47 -1.15
CA LEU A 89 -11.09 8.49 -2.44
C LEU A 89 -9.76 7.72 -2.39
N ALA A 90 -8.94 7.96 -1.37
CA ALA A 90 -7.67 7.25 -1.20
C ALA A 90 -7.86 5.73 -1.04
N PHE A 91 -8.90 5.31 -0.32
CA PHE A 91 -9.22 3.89 -0.13
C PHE A 91 -9.70 3.25 -1.45
N ILE A 92 -10.57 3.93 -2.21
CA ILE A 92 -10.99 3.47 -3.56
C ILE A 92 -9.78 3.31 -4.46
N SER A 93 -8.95 4.35 -4.55
CA SER A 93 -7.79 4.33 -5.45
C SER A 93 -6.83 3.19 -5.09
N ALA A 94 -6.52 2.99 -3.81
CA ALA A 94 -5.68 1.89 -3.36
C ALA A 94 -6.29 0.51 -3.69
N SER A 95 -7.60 0.33 -3.46
CA SER A 95 -8.31 -0.91 -3.79
C SER A 95 -8.35 -1.19 -5.29
N LEU A 96 -8.62 -0.17 -6.10
CA LEU A 96 -8.72 -0.33 -7.55
C LEU A 96 -7.37 -0.64 -8.18
N ILE A 97 -6.30 0.04 -7.77
CA ILE A 97 -4.95 -0.26 -8.27
C ILE A 97 -4.56 -1.70 -7.92
N ALA A 98 -4.84 -2.13 -6.68
CA ALA A 98 -4.60 -3.52 -6.29
C ALA A 98 -5.44 -4.51 -7.10
N PHE A 99 -6.72 -4.20 -7.33
CA PHE A 99 -7.61 -5.05 -8.14
C PHE A 99 -7.15 -5.16 -9.61
N TRP A 100 -6.83 -4.04 -10.26
CA TRP A 100 -6.36 -3.98 -11.65
C TRP A 100 -4.97 -4.58 -11.86
N SER A 101 -4.23 -4.83 -10.78
CA SER A 101 -2.97 -5.59 -10.85
C SER A 101 -3.20 -7.02 -11.34
N GLY A 102 -4.41 -7.54 -11.18
CA GLY A 102 -4.83 -8.79 -11.80
C GLY A 102 -4.18 -10.04 -11.22
N TRP A 103 -4.46 -11.17 -11.88
CA TRP A 103 -3.89 -12.47 -11.53
C TRP A 103 -2.64 -12.78 -12.39
N PRO A 104 -1.53 -13.27 -11.82
CA PRO A 104 -1.32 -13.75 -10.44
C PRO A 104 -0.69 -12.72 -9.49
N SER A 105 -0.57 -11.45 -9.85
CA SER A 105 0.14 -10.47 -9.02
C SER A 105 -0.49 -10.22 -7.65
N VAL A 106 -1.83 -10.22 -7.54
CA VAL A 106 -2.53 -10.02 -6.26
C VAL A 106 -2.18 -11.08 -5.19
N PRO A 107 -2.27 -12.40 -5.45
CA PRO A 107 -1.88 -13.39 -4.44
C PRO A 107 -0.39 -13.31 -4.07
N TYR A 108 0.50 -13.01 -5.02
CA TYR A 108 1.92 -12.80 -4.70
C TYR A 108 2.14 -11.57 -3.82
N ALA A 109 1.49 -10.45 -4.14
CA ALA A 109 1.50 -9.24 -3.33
C ALA A 109 1.01 -9.50 -1.91
N ILE A 110 -0.08 -10.24 -1.73
CA ILE A 110 -0.60 -10.62 -0.41
C ILE A 110 0.43 -11.48 0.35
N ALA A 111 1.04 -12.45 -0.33
CA ALA A 111 2.06 -13.31 0.29
C ALA A 111 3.28 -12.50 0.75
N ILE A 112 3.80 -11.61 -0.10
CA ILE A 112 4.91 -10.70 0.23
C ILE A 112 4.53 -9.82 1.43
N GLY A 113 3.33 -9.24 1.42
CA GLY A 113 2.83 -8.39 2.50
C GLY A 113 2.71 -9.11 3.84
N ILE A 114 2.26 -10.38 3.85
CA ILE A 114 2.19 -11.21 5.06
C ILE A 114 3.59 -11.52 5.58
N VAL A 115 4.51 -11.96 4.71
CA VAL A 115 5.89 -12.27 5.10
C VAL A 115 6.56 -11.02 5.68
N ALA A 116 6.44 -9.88 5.02
CA ALA A 116 6.96 -8.61 5.52
C ALA A 116 6.37 -8.26 6.89
N SER A 117 5.04 -8.38 7.05
CA SER A 117 4.36 -8.09 8.32
C SER A 117 4.84 -8.99 9.46
N ILE A 118 5.08 -10.28 9.19
CA ILE A 118 5.61 -11.23 10.18
C ILE A 118 7.04 -10.85 10.56
N VAL A 119 7.91 -10.63 9.58
CA VAL A 119 9.33 -10.27 9.80
C VAL A 119 9.43 -8.98 10.63
N PHE A 120 8.71 -7.94 10.24
CA PHE A 120 8.69 -6.68 10.99
C PHE A 120 8.02 -6.82 12.36
N GLY A 121 6.97 -7.63 12.48
CA GLY A 121 6.33 -7.92 13.76
C GLY A 121 7.28 -8.55 14.77
N PHE A 122 8.12 -9.51 14.32
CA PHE A 122 9.15 -10.13 15.14
C PHE A 122 10.28 -9.16 15.51
N ILE A 123 10.80 -8.40 14.53
CA ILE A 123 11.91 -7.45 14.75
C ILE A 123 11.49 -6.34 15.73
N PHE A 124 10.30 -5.77 15.55
CA PHE A 124 9.83 -4.64 16.35
C PHE A 124 9.02 -5.05 17.59
N LYS A 125 8.88 -6.36 17.86
CA LYS A 125 8.13 -6.92 19.01
C LYS A 125 6.73 -6.31 19.16
N VAL A 126 6.05 -6.09 18.04
CA VAL A 126 4.73 -5.45 18.04
C VAL A 126 3.71 -6.43 18.62
N LYS A 127 3.09 -6.07 19.75
CA LYS A 127 1.95 -6.81 20.30
C LYS A 127 0.72 -6.45 19.47
N GLY A 128 0.49 -7.21 18.40
CA GLY A 128 -0.68 -7.01 17.53
C GLY A 128 -1.98 -7.43 18.20
N ASP A 129 -3.01 -6.59 18.09
CA ASP A 129 -4.37 -6.95 18.46
C ASP A 129 -5.05 -7.62 17.26
N PHE A 130 -4.96 -8.95 17.19
CA PHE A 130 -5.41 -9.73 16.02
C PHE A 130 -6.88 -9.48 15.68
N LYS A 131 -7.72 -9.22 16.70
CA LYS A 131 -9.14 -8.90 16.51
C LYS A 131 -9.35 -7.63 15.70
N LYS A 132 -8.48 -6.63 15.89
CA LYS A 132 -8.55 -5.36 15.17
C LYS A 132 -8.08 -5.44 13.73
N SER A 133 -7.35 -6.50 13.37
CA SER A 133 -6.85 -6.73 12.01
C SER A 133 -7.79 -7.58 11.14
N ILE A 134 -8.86 -8.14 11.71
CA ILE A 134 -9.79 -9.04 10.99
C ILE A 134 -10.38 -8.35 9.76
N TRP A 135 -10.78 -7.08 9.86
CA TRP A 135 -11.36 -6.35 8.72
C TRP A 135 -10.38 -6.30 7.53
N TYR A 136 -9.08 -6.16 7.81
CA TYR A 136 -8.05 -6.07 6.78
C TYR A 136 -7.81 -7.44 6.14
N VAL A 137 -7.80 -8.52 6.93
CA VAL A 137 -7.72 -9.88 6.39
C VAL A 137 -8.91 -10.19 5.48
N VAL A 138 -10.13 -9.83 5.90
CA VAL A 138 -11.34 -10.00 5.08
C VAL A 138 -11.29 -9.12 3.83
N TYR A 139 -10.75 -7.91 3.92
CA TYR A 139 -10.52 -7.02 2.78
C TYR A 139 -9.53 -7.63 1.76
N LEU A 140 -8.43 -8.23 2.22
CA LEU A 140 -7.49 -8.92 1.34
C LEU A 140 -8.13 -10.11 0.63
N ILE A 141 -8.96 -10.88 1.34
CA ILE A 141 -9.74 -11.98 0.76
C ILE A 141 -10.73 -11.44 -0.27
N PHE A 142 -11.39 -10.33 0.00
CA PHE A 142 -12.31 -9.69 -0.94
C PHE A 142 -11.60 -9.27 -2.24
N ILE A 143 -10.46 -8.58 -2.13
CA ILE A 143 -9.66 -8.21 -3.31
C ILE A 143 -9.21 -9.46 -4.06
N LEU A 144 -8.75 -10.50 -3.36
CA LEU A 144 -8.35 -11.77 -3.98
C LEU A 144 -9.50 -12.43 -4.76
N ILE A 145 -10.70 -12.50 -4.17
CA ILE A 145 -11.89 -13.08 -4.82
C ILE A 145 -12.31 -12.23 -6.02
N MET A 146 -12.36 -10.90 -5.87
CA MET A 146 -12.74 -10.02 -6.96
C MET A 146 -11.74 -10.08 -8.10
N THR A 147 -10.44 -10.12 -7.81
CA THR A 147 -9.39 -10.33 -8.81
C THR A 147 -9.47 -11.73 -9.42
N TYR A 148 -9.98 -12.75 -8.73
CA TYR A 148 -10.13 -14.09 -9.32
C TYR A 148 -11.33 -14.19 -10.27
N ILE A 149 -12.47 -13.59 -9.90
CA ILE A 149 -13.76 -13.68 -10.61
C ILE A 149 -13.92 -12.57 -11.67
N GLY A 150 -13.30 -11.42 -11.44
CA GLY A 150 -13.39 -10.24 -12.28
C GLY A 150 -12.66 -10.37 -13.62
N SER A 151 -12.82 -9.33 -14.43
CA SER A 151 -12.25 -9.17 -15.78
C SER A 151 -10.74 -9.36 -15.86
N ASP A 152 -10.03 -8.86 -14.85
CA ASP A 152 -8.57 -8.86 -14.78
C ASP A 152 -8.02 -10.14 -14.12
N GLY A 153 -8.90 -11.15 -14.01
CA GLY A 153 -8.71 -12.41 -13.32
C GLY A 153 -8.72 -13.65 -14.22
N ALA A 154 -8.50 -14.80 -13.58
CA ALA A 154 -8.41 -16.09 -14.25
C ALA A 154 -9.75 -16.59 -14.85
N LEU A 155 -10.89 -16.22 -14.27
CA LEU A 155 -12.21 -16.73 -14.68
C LEU A 155 -13.02 -15.76 -15.57
N ASN A 156 -12.75 -14.45 -15.51
CA ASN A 156 -13.39 -13.41 -16.33
C ASN A 156 -14.92 -13.54 -16.44
N ILE A 157 -15.59 -13.78 -15.31
CA ILE A 157 -17.05 -14.01 -15.25
C ILE A 157 -17.80 -12.68 -15.28
N ILE A 158 -17.21 -11.64 -14.71
CA ILE A 158 -17.80 -10.30 -14.59
C ILE A 158 -16.99 -9.33 -15.44
N GLY A 159 -17.67 -8.56 -16.30
CA GLY A 159 -17.02 -7.55 -17.14
C GLY A 159 -16.31 -6.45 -16.33
N PHE A 160 -15.40 -5.73 -16.98
CA PHE A 160 -14.50 -4.75 -16.35
C PHE A 160 -15.19 -3.61 -15.61
N ILE A 161 -16.23 -3.05 -16.22
CA ILE A 161 -16.99 -1.92 -15.65
C ILE A 161 -17.72 -2.37 -14.36
N PRO A 162 -18.53 -3.45 -14.37
CA PRO A 162 -19.20 -3.89 -13.15
C PRO A 162 -18.23 -4.34 -12.06
N SER A 163 -17.13 -5.05 -12.39
CA SER A 163 -16.14 -5.49 -11.39
C SER A 163 -15.47 -4.29 -10.70
N THR A 164 -15.05 -3.29 -11.48
CA THR A 164 -14.44 -2.04 -10.99
C THR A 164 -15.39 -1.27 -10.07
N ILE A 165 -16.67 -1.13 -10.45
CA ILE A 165 -17.67 -0.45 -9.62
C ILE A 165 -17.91 -1.21 -8.31
N ILE A 166 -18.04 -2.53 -8.37
CA ILE A 166 -18.23 -3.37 -7.17
C ILE A 166 -17.07 -3.18 -6.19
N VAL A 167 -15.83 -3.25 -6.68
CA VAL A 167 -14.64 -3.05 -5.84
C VAL A 167 -14.66 -1.66 -5.21
N ALA A 168 -14.88 -0.60 -5.99
CA ALA A 168 -14.90 0.77 -5.48
C ALA A 168 -15.98 0.98 -4.39
N VAL A 169 -17.20 0.52 -4.65
CA VAL A 169 -18.34 0.68 -3.75
C VAL A 169 -18.14 -0.15 -2.48
N VAL A 170 -17.83 -1.43 -2.59
CA VAL A 170 -17.66 -2.31 -1.43
C VAL A 170 -16.49 -1.85 -0.56
N SER A 171 -15.38 -1.42 -1.16
CA SER A 171 -14.23 -0.89 -0.45
C SER A 171 -14.59 0.30 0.45
N VAL A 172 -15.31 1.29 -0.07
CA VAL A 172 -15.65 2.49 0.72
C VAL A 172 -16.84 2.31 1.63
N PHE A 173 -17.88 1.60 1.22
CA PHE A 173 -19.10 1.52 2.01
C PHE A 173 -19.08 0.39 3.05
N ILE A 174 -18.24 -0.63 2.87
CA ILE A 174 -18.13 -1.76 3.81
C ILE A 174 -16.80 -1.70 4.56
N PHE A 175 -15.68 -1.77 3.86
CA PHE A 175 -14.37 -1.97 4.51
C PHE A 175 -13.85 -0.73 5.23
N LEU A 176 -13.98 0.46 4.65
CA LEU A 176 -13.54 1.70 5.29
C LEU A 176 -14.29 1.96 6.63
N PRO A 177 -15.64 1.91 6.72
CA PRO A 177 -16.35 2.00 7.98
C PRO A 177 -16.01 0.90 8.98
N TRP A 178 -15.88 -0.36 8.51
CA TRP A 178 -15.56 -1.48 9.39
C TRP A 178 -14.17 -1.34 10.01
N GLY A 179 -13.16 -0.96 9.22
CA GLY A 179 -11.82 -0.67 9.75
C GLY A 179 -11.83 0.42 10.82
N LEU A 180 -12.70 1.41 10.69
CA LEU A 180 -12.84 2.50 11.66
C LEU A 180 -13.58 2.15 12.94
N LEU A 181 -14.54 1.24 12.86
CA LEU A 181 -15.22 0.70 14.05
C LEU A 181 -14.29 -0.25 14.82
N SER A 182 -13.38 -0.92 14.09
CA SER A 182 -12.45 -1.88 14.67
C SER A 182 -11.18 -1.27 15.29
N SER A 183 -10.93 0.05 15.11
CA SER A 183 -9.67 0.72 15.47
C SER A 183 -9.65 1.37 16.85
#